data_AF-A0A372NAW6-F1
#
_entry.id   AF-A0A372NAW6-F1
#
_cell.length_a   1.000
_cell.length_b   1.000
_cell.length_c   1.000
_cell.angle_alpha   90.00
_cell.angle_beta   90.00
_cell.angle_gamma   90.00
#
_symmetry.space_group_name_H-M   'P 1'
#
loop_
_entity.id
_entity.type
_entity.pdbx_description
1 polymer ?
#
loop_
_entity_poly.entity_id
_entity_poly.type
_entity_poly.pdbx_seq_one_letter_code
_entity_poly.pdbx_strand_id
1 'polypeptide(L)'
;MRSLLTTRQARAIELADILDQRASLDQQIAMVQASANELAEDAAWAADQADEIMCPTCGVVHANDFRNRFAILADREECFEFLNGAQQKRRHLADKVGELQLMIRETDSTIAGMQRVLEEKRGELTLEDVIEARGRAAAYEVFQEQIKELEHSIGEKAGEISDAEGEIEKLKDPARRDMIESYYAKLMGTYMRNLNVQEADNDAVTKIAGNVVETGSEQPRLLLSYVLALADTIQKYTTAFSAPLVIDSPVQQEQDMSNAPAIIRQVISKRPNGGQTIIGTISLHGNNPLDADVITFTENRSVLRASEYDATFRKLEPMLLVM
;
A
#
# COMPACT_ATOMS: atom_id res chain seq x y z
N MET A 1 -28.88 45.27 15.79
CA MET A 1 -28.27 44.68 14.57
C MET A 1 -26.78 44.40 14.76
N ARG A 2 -25.93 45.39 15.08
CA ARG A 2 -24.50 45.18 15.36
C ARG A 2 -24.22 44.11 16.43
N SER A 3 -24.97 44.13 17.54
CA SER A 3 -24.87 43.10 18.59
C SER A 3 -25.21 41.69 18.10
N LEU A 4 -26.24 41.54 17.25
CA LEU A 4 -26.64 40.23 16.70
C LEU A 4 -25.61 39.68 15.72
N LEU A 5 -24.99 40.54 14.91
CA LEU A 5 -23.91 40.15 13.99
C LEU A 5 -22.67 39.67 14.76
N THR A 6 -22.29 40.38 15.83
CA THR A 6 -21.20 39.96 16.72
C THR A 6 -21.50 38.62 17.39
N THR A 7 -22.73 38.42 17.89
CA THR A 7 -23.15 37.14 18.49
C THR A 7 -23.15 36.00 17.47
N ARG A 8 -23.61 36.25 16.23
CA ARG A 8 -23.58 35.27 15.15
C ARG A 8 -22.14 34.87 14.79
N GLN A 9 -21.24 35.86 14.70
CA GLN A 9 -19.83 35.62 14.41
C GLN A 9 -19.14 34.83 15.53
N ALA A 10 -19.40 35.15 16.79
CA ALA A 10 -18.88 34.40 17.93
C ALA A 10 -19.36 32.93 17.90
N ARG A 11 -20.64 32.69 17.60
CA ARG A 11 -21.20 31.33 17.47
C ARG A 11 -20.60 30.55 16.28
N ALA A 12 -20.30 31.23 15.17
CA ALA A 12 -19.65 30.60 14.03
C ALA A 12 -18.20 30.18 14.34
N ILE A 13 -17.47 30.99 15.12
CA ILE A 13 -16.13 30.64 15.60
C ILE A 13 -16.20 29.45 16.57
N GLU A 14 -17.15 29.45 17.52
CA GLU A 14 -17.35 28.33 18.44
C GLU A 14 -17.72 27.04 17.69
N LEU A 15 -18.54 27.14 16.64
CA LEU A 15 -18.91 26.00 15.79
C LEU A 15 -17.68 25.43 15.07
N ALA A 16 -16.79 26.26 14.55
CA ALA A 16 -15.56 25.81 13.90
C ALA A 16 -14.65 25.04 14.88
N ASP A 17 -14.44 25.57 16.08
CA ASP A 17 -13.63 24.92 17.13
C ASP A 17 -14.20 23.53 17.52
N ILE A 18 -15.53 23.42 17.65
CA ILE A 18 -16.18 22.15 17.98
C ILE A 18 -16.06 21.13 16.83
N LEU A 19 -16.11 21.58 15.58
CA LEU A 19 -15.91 20.71 14.41
C LEU A 19 -14.47 20.19 14.34
N ASP A 20 -13.49 21.03 14.64
CA ASP A 20 -12.08 20.63 14.71
C ASP A 20 -11.84 19.61 15.85
N GLN A 21 -12.42 19.86 17.03
CA GLN A 21 -12.36 18.92 18.16
C GLN A 21 -12.99 17.56 17.80
N ARG A 22 -14.10 17.57 17.07
CA ARG A 22 -14.76 16.35 16.60
C ARG A 22 -13.88 15.60 15.59
N ALA A 23 -13.28 16.30 14.63
CA ALA A 23 -12.40 15.69 13.64
C ALA A 23 -11.18 15.03 14.30
N SER A 24 -10.56 15.70 15.26
CA SER A 24 -9.45 15.13 16.04
C SER A 24 -9.88 13.89 16.83
N LEU A 25 -11.07 13.93 17.46
CA LEU A 25 -11.61 12.79 18.21
C LEU A 25 -11.95 11.61 17.30
N ASP A 26 -12.49 11.85 16.10
CA ASP A 26 -12.77 10.80 15.11
C ASP A 26 -11.46 10.10 14.66
N GLN A 27 -10.37 10.85 14.49
CA GLN A 27 -9.06 10.27 14.18
C GLN A 27 -8.52 9.41 15.34
N GLN A 28 -8.66 9.87 16.59
CA GLN A 28 -8.26 9.09 17.77
C GLN A 28 -9.06 7.79 17.89
N ILE A 29 -10.37 7.84 17.65
CA ILE A 29 -11.23 6.65 17.63
C ILE A 29 -10.74 5.65 16.59
N ALA A 30 -10.46 6.09 15.37
CA ALA A 30 -9.99 5.21 14.29
C ALA A 30 -8.66 4.53 14.64
N MET A 31 -7.71 5.28 15.22
CA MET A 31 -6.41 4.75 15.65
C MET A 31 -6.56 3.69 16.75
N VAL A 32 -7.33 3.99 17.81
CA VAL A 32 -7.52 3.05 18.93
C VAL A 32 -8.32 1.82 18.49
N GLN A 33 -9.26 1.94 17.55
CA GLN A 33 -9.96 0.79 16.97
C GLN A 33 -9.00 -0.13 16.22
N ALA A 34 -8.06 0.42 15.45
CA ALA A 34 -7.05 -0.38 14.77
C ALA A 34 -6.15 -1.12 15.78
N SER A 35 -5.63 -0.42 16.79
CA SER A 35 -4.81 -1.03 17.84
C SER A 35 -5.56 -2.12 18.63
N ALA A 36 -6.84 -1.92 18.92
CA ALA A 36 -7.66 -2.94 19.61
C ALA A 36 -7.88 -4.21 18.77
N ASN A 37 -7.88 -4.09 17.45
CA ASN A 37 -7.97 -5.22 16.53
C ASN A 37 -6.63 -5.95 16.42
N GLU A 38 -5.52 -5.22 16.28
CA GLU A 38 -4.17 -5.79 16.29
C GLU A 38 -3.91 -6.57 17.59
N LEU A 39 -4.22 -5.99 18.75
CA LEU A 39 -4.09 -6.68 20.04
C LEU A 39 -4.97 -7.95 20.13
N ALA A 40 -6.10 -7.99 19.42
CA ALA A 40 -6.94 -9.19 19.36
C ALA A 40 -6.28 -10.30 18.53
N GLU A 41 -5.70 -9.94 17.39
CA GLU A 41 -4.95 -10.84 16.52
C GLU A 41 -3.69 -11.34 17.23
N ASP A 42 -2.96 -10.46 17.92
CA ASP A 42 -1.78 -10.80 18.72
C ASP A 42 -2.12 -11.76 19.84
N ALA A 43 -3.22 -11.52 20.57
CA ALA A 43 -3.67 -12.41 21.62
C ALA A 43 -4.07 -13.80 21.09
N ALA A 44 -4.68 -13.86 19.90
CA ALA A 44 -5.04 -15.11 19.24
C ALA A 44 -3.81 -15.86 18.74
N TRP A 45 -2.88 -15.16 18.09
CA TRP A 45 -1.64 -15.73 17.60
C TRP A 45 -0.78 -16.27 18.75
N ALA A 46 -0.61 -15.47 19.81
CA ALA A 46 0.14 -15.85 21.01
C ALA A 46 -0.49 -17.06 21.73
N ALA A 47 -1.79 -17.30 21.56
CA ALA A 47 -2.45 -18.46 22.14
C ALA A 47 -2.01 -19.80 21.53
N ASP A 48 -1.61 -19.79 20.26
CA ASP A 48 -1.21 -20.96 19.48
C ASP A 48 0.31 -21.16 19.44
N GLN A 49 1.08 -20.28 20.08
CA GLN A 49 2.55 -20.38 20.14
C GLN A 49 3.05 -21.12 21.40
N ALA A 50 4.33 -21.51 21.37
CA ALA A 50 5.04 -22.04 22.53
C ALA A 50 5.16 -20.99 23.66
N ASP A 51 5.50 -21.46 24.85
CA ASP A 51 5.68 -20.63 26.07
C ASP A 51 6.86 -19.63 25.95
N GLU A 52 7.67 -19.72 24.91
CA GLU A 52 8.74 -18.79 24.58
C GLU A 52 8.67 -18.40 23.10
N ILE A 53 8.73 -17.10 22.83
CA ILE A 53 8.67 -16.53 21.48
C ILE A 53 9.95 -15.75 21.23
N MET A 54 10.72 -16.14 20.22
CA MET A 54 11.88 -15.37 19.78
C MET A 54 11.45 -14.26 18.82
N CYS A 55 11.81 -13.02 19.13
CA CYS A 55 11.60 -11.89 18.24
C CYS A 55 12.48 -12.06 16.98
N PRO A 56 11.90 -12.12 15.77
CA PRO A 56 12.67 -12.28 14.53
C PRO A 56 13.51 -11.05 14.18
N THR A 57 13.22 -9.89 14.78
CA THR A 57 13.87 -8.62 14.48
C THR A 57 15.10 -8.37 15.35
N CYS A 58 15.02 -8.69 16.66
CA CYS A 58 16.09 -8.39 17.61
C CYS A 58 16.67 -9.63 18.33
N GLY A 59 16.10 -10.82 18.10
CA GLY A 59 16.56 -12.07 18.69
C GLY A 59 16.26 -12.23 20.19
N VAL A 60 15.53 -11.29 20.81
CA VAL A 60 15.11 -11.40 22.21
C VAL A 60 14.05 -12.49 22.35
N VAL A 61 14.20 -13.35 23.36
CA VAL A 61 13.21 -14.37 23.72
C VAL A 61 12.25 -13.79 24.74
N HIS A 62 10.98 -13.72 24.38
CA HIS A 62 9.88 -13.28 25.21
C HIS A 62 9.17 -14.48 25.83
N ALA A 63 8.85 -14.39 27.12
CA ALA A 63 7.98 -15.38 27.75
C ALA A 63 6.55 -15.18 27.26
N ASN A 64 5.91 -16.24 26.76
CA ASN A 64 4.52 -16.28 26.34
C ASN A 64 3.66 -17.00 27.39
N ASP A 65 3.92 -16.67 28.66
CA ASP A 65 3.18 -17.22 29.78
C ASP A 65 1.77 -16.61 29.88
N PHE A 66 0.95 -17.18 30.76
CA PHE A 66 -0.40 -16.69 31.03
C PHE A 66 -0.43 -15.19 31.37
N ARG A 67 0.60 -14.68 32.09
CA ARG A 67 0.65 -13.29 32.52
C ARG A 67 0.82 -12.34 31.33
N ASN A 68 1.75 -12.63 30.43
CA ASN A 68 2.00 -11.77 29.27
C ASN A 68 0.85 -11.86 28.26
N ARG A 69 0.24 -13.03 28.06
CA ARG A 69 -0.96 -13.18 27.24
C ARG A 69 -2.16 -12.42 27.81
N PHE A 70 -2.32 -12.43 29.13
CA PHE A 70 -3.38 -11.65 29.79
C PHE A 70 -3.11 -10.15 29.73
N ALA A 71 -1.86 -9.72 29.75
CA ALA A 71 -1.50 -8.30 29.58
C ALA A 71 -1.97 -7.75 28.22
N ILE A 72 -1.80 -8.50 27.13
CA ILE A 72 -2.29 -8.12 25.79
C ILE A 72 -3.83 -7.93 25.80
N LEU A 73 -4.54 -8.84 26.48
CA LEU A 73 -6.00 -8.74 26.61
C LEU A 73 -6.44 -7.57 27.50
N ALA A 74 -5.68 -7.26 28.55
CA ALA A 74 -5.92 -6.12 29.41
C ALA A 74 -5.71 -4.80 28.66
N ASP A 75 -4.62 -4.67 27.89
CA ASP A 75 -4.36 -3.49 27.06
C ASP A 75 -5.49 -3.28 26.02
N ARG A 76 -6.04 -4.38 25.48
CA ARG A 76 -7.20 -4.33 24.58
C ARG A 76 -8.47 -3.86 25.30
N GLU A 77 -8.66 -4.25 26.56
CA GLU A 77 -9.78 -3.80 27.38
C GLU A 77 -9.71 -2.30 27.68
N GLU A 78 -8.52 -1.79 28.00
CA GLU A 78 -8.27 -0.34 28.13
C GLU A 78 -8.61 0.42 26.83
N CYS A 79 -8.28 -0.16 25.67
CA CYS A 79 -8.69 0.43 24.38
C CYS A 79 -10.21 0.53 24.25
N PHE A 80 -10.97 -0.49 24.67
CA PHE A 80 -12.44 -0.44 24.63
C PHE A 80 -13.02 0.57 25.62
N GLU A 81 -12.45 0.73 26.81
CA GLU A 81 -12.86 1.77 27.76
C GLU A 81 -12.69 3.17 27.16
N PHE A 82 -11.53 3.43 26.54
CA PHE A 82 -11.29 4.68 25.82
C PHE A 82 -12.31 4.89 24.71
N LEU A 83 -12.56 3.87 23.88
CA LEU A 83 -13.51 3.96 22.75
C LEU A 83 -14.93 4.29 23.22
N ASN A 84 -15.38 3.69 24.31
CA ASN A 84 -16.69 4.01 24.88
C ASN A 84 -16.78 5.47 25.33
N GLY A 85 -15.76 5.97 26.04
CA GLY A 85 -15.69 7.37 26.45
C GLY A 85 -15.62 8.34 25.26
N ALA A 86 -14.80 8.01 24.27
CA ALA A 86 -14.64 8.81 23.05
C ALA A 86 -15.94 8.86 22.23
N GLN A 87 -16.67 7.75 22.11
CA GLN A 87 -17.96 7.70 21.43
C GLN A 87 -19.02 8.57 22.14
N GLN A 88 -19.05 8.55 23.48
CA GLN A 88 -19.96 9.41 24.25
C GLN A 88 -19.62 10.89 24.05
N LYS A 89 -18.33 11.24 24.11
CA LYS A 89 -17.85 12.61 23.85
C LYS A 89 -18.18 13.06 22.42
N ARG A 90 -18.05 12.18 21.43
CA ARG A 90 -18.42 12.45 20.04
C ARG A 90 -19.90 12.75 19.88
N ARG A 91 -20.78 11.99 20.55
CA ARG A 91 -22.23 12.28 20.56
C ARG A 91 -22.51 13.65 21.16
N HIS A 92 -21.89 13.96 22.30
CA HIS A 92 -22.06 15.27 22.94
C HIS A 92 -21.61 16.44 22.04
N LEU A 93 -20.48 16.30 21.34
CA LEU A 93 -20.03 17.31 20.38
C LEU A 93 -21.02 17.43 19.20
N ALA A 94 -21.58 16.32 18.71
CA ALA A 94 -22.58 16.34 17.64
C ALA A 94 -23.87 17.04 18.05
N ASP A 95 -24.35 16.82 19.27
CA ASP A 95 -25.51 17.52 19.83
C ASP A 95 -25.24 19.04 19.90
N LYS A 96 -24.07 19.43 20.42
CA LYS A 96 -23.65 20.83 20.53
C LYS A 96 -23.52 21.53 19.16
N VAL A 97 -23.05 20.81 18.13
CA VAL A 97 -23.06 21.29 16.74
C VAL A 97 -24.48 21.58 16.27
N GLY A 98 -25.42 20.66 16.52
CA GLY A 98 -26.83 20.83 16.14
C GLY A 98 -27.46 22.06 16.80
N GLU A 99 -27.22 22.25 18.10
CA GLU A 99 -27.70 23.42 18.86
C GLU A 99 -27.12 24.73 18.33
N LEU A 100 -25.81 24.80 18.09
CA LEU A 100 -25.15 26.00 17.56
C LEU A 100 -25.64 26.34 16.15
N GLN A 101 -25.82 25.34 15.29
CA GLN A 101 -26.36 25.54 13.95
C GLN A 101 -27.80 26.08 13.98
N LEU A 102 -28.65 25.56 14.88
CA LEU A 102 -30.00 26.08 15.09
C LEU A 102 -29.96 27.54 15.56
N MET A 103 -29.15 27.86 16.57
CA MET A 103 -29.00 29.21 17.09
C MET A 103 -28.49 30.21 16.03
N ILE A 104 -27.57 29.79 15.16
CA ILE A 104 -27.09 30.60 14.04
C ILE A 104 -28.23 30.85 13.05
N ARG A 105 -28.99 29.82 12.67
CA ARG A 105 -30.14 29.95 11.75
C ARG A 105 -31.23 30.87 12.30
N GLU A 106 -31.55 30.79 13.59
CA GLU A 106 -32.50 31.70 14.24
C GLU A 106 -31.99 33.14 14.24
N THR A 107 -30.69 33.34 14.47
CA THR A 107 -30.07 34.66 14.44
C THR A 107 -30.10 35.24 13.02
N ASP A 108 -29.79 34.43 12.01
CA ASP A 108 -29.83 34.81 10.60
C ASP A 108 -31.26 35.17 10.16
N SER A 109 -32.27 34.39 10.58
CA SER A 109 -33.69 34.70 10.35
C SER A 109 -34.12 36.03 11.00
N THR A 110 -33.66 36.27 12.24
CA THR A 110 -33.93 37.53 12.96
C THR A 110 -33.27 38.73 12.26
N ILE A 111 -32.02 38.57 11.80
CA ILE A 111 -31.31 39.60 11.05
C ILE A 111 -32.05 39.90 9.73
N ALA A 112 -32.46 38.87 8.99
CA ALA A 112 -33.20 39.02 7.75
C ALA A 112 -34.57 39.69 7.94
N GLY A 113 -35.25 39.39 9.06
CA GLY A 113 -36.51 40.05 9.44
C GLY A 113 -36.30 41.54 9.79
N MET A 114 -35.26 41.86 10.55
CA MET A 114 -34.89 43.26 10.86
C MET A 114 -34.50 44.04 9.60
N GLN A 115 -33.77 43.43 8.67
CA GLN A 115 -33.40 44.05 7.40
C GLN A 115 -34.64 44.39 6.56
N ARG A 116 -35.62 43.48 6.45
CA ARG A 116 -36.89 43.75 5.77
C ARG A 116 -37.67 44.92 6.36
N VAL A 117 -37.77 45.01 7.69
CA VAL A 117 -38.44 46.14 8.36
C VAL A 117 -37.67 47.45 8.20
N LEU A 118 -36.34 47.40 8.18
CA LEU A 118 -35.48 48.56 7.93
C LEU A 118 -35.59 49.05 6.47
N GLU A 119 -35.69 48.13 5.51
CA GLU A 119 -35.94 48.42 4.08
C GLU A 119 -37.33 49.03 3.85
N GLU A 120 -38.36 48.57 4.58
CA GLU A 120 -39.70 49.18 4.57
C GLU A 120 -39.75 50.58 5.23
N LYS A 121 -38.79 50.90 6.11
CA LYS A 121 -38.79 52.14 6.91
C LYS A 121 -37.77 53.20 6.53
N ARG A 122 -36.75 52.92 5.70
CA ARG A 122 -35.69 53.90 5.40
C ARG A 122 -35.82 54.54 4.03
N GLY A 123 -36.32 55.78 4.06
CA GLY A 123 -36.11 56.80 3.04
C GLY A 123 -34.77 57.53 3.12
N GLU A 124 -33.79 57.11 3.93
CA GLU A 124 -32.44 57.70 3.95
C GLU A 124 -31.38 56.59 4.18
N LEU A 125 -30.66 56.26 3.11
CA LEU A 125 -29.50 55.35 3.11
C LEU A 125 -28.23 56.14 3.49
N THR A 126 -27.39 55.60 4.37
CA THR A 126 -26.08 56.18 4.68
C THR A 126 -24.97 55.56 3.82
N LEU A 127 -23.88 56.30 3.57
CA LEU A 127 -22.77 55.83 2.73
C LEU A 127 -22.08 54.56 3.30
N GLU A 128 -22.06 54.40 4.62
CA GLU A 128 -21.51 53.24 5.31
C GLU A 128 -22.31 51.95 5.03
N ASP A 129 -23.64 52.05 4.98
CA ASP A 129 -24.54 50.94 4.63
C ASP A 129 -24.30 50.44 3.19
N VAL A 130 -24.01 51.37 2.27
CA VAL A 130 -23.71 51.05 0.86
C VAL A 130 -22.35 50.36 0.72
N ILE A 131 -21.36 50.78 1.50
CA ILE A 131 -20.01 50.19 1.47
C ILE A 131 -20.02 48.79 2.08
N GLU A 132 -20.69 48.57 3.22
CA GLU A 132 -20.83 47.22 3.81
C GLU A 132 -21.58 46.26 2.88
N ALA A 133 -22.67 46.72 2.24
CA ALA A 133 -23.43 45.89 1.30
C ALA A 133 -22.57 45.49 0.08
N ARG A 134 -21.79 46.43 -0.48
CA ARG A 134 -20.84 46.14 -1.56
C ARG A 134 -19.73 45.20 -1.12
N GLY A 135 -19.20 45.37 0.09
CA GLY A 135 -18.16 44.50 0.65
C GLY A 135 -18.65 43.06 0.83
N ARG A 136 -19.88 42.88 1.34
CA ARG A 136 -20.50 41.54 1.46
C ARG A 136 -20.80 40.92 0.10
N ALA A 137 -21.28 41.71 -0.86
CA ALA A 137 -21.52 41.22 -2.22
C ALA A 137 -20.22 40.76 -2.90
N ALA A 138 -19.16 41.55 -2.79
CA ALA A 138 -17.85 41.21 -3.34
C ALA A 138 -17.26 39.95 -2.68
N ALA A 139 -17.35 39.82 -1.35
CA ALA A 139 -16.90 38.61 -0.65
C ALA A 139 -17.72 37.37 -1.06
N TYR A 140 -19.03 37.52 -1.23
CA TYR A 140 -19.90 36.45 -1.68
C TYR A 140 -19.56 36.00 -3.11
N GLU A 141 -19.29 36.93 -4.03
CA GLU A 141 -18.86 36.63 -5.40
C GLU A 141 -17.54 35.83 -5.41
N VAL A 142 -16.55 36.24 -4.61
CA VAL A 142 -15.27 35.51 -4.48
C VAL A 142 -15.49 34.10 -3.95
N PHE A 143 -16.33 33.91 -2.93
CA PHE A 143 -16.63 32.56 -2.43
C PHE A 143 -17.40 31.72 -3.44
N GLN A 144 -18.33 32.30 -4.20
CA GLN A 144 -19.04 31.58 -5.25
C GLN A 144 -18.10 31.12 -6.36
N GLU A 145 -17.13 31.95 -6.73
CA GLU A 145 -16.12 31.58 -7.73
C GLU A 145 -15.21 30.44 -7.21
N GLN A 146 -14.76 30.52 -5.96
CA GLN A 146 -13.99 29.44 -5.33
C GLN A 146 -14.79 28.13 -5.20
N ILE A 147 -16.06 28.20 -4.81
CA ILE A 147 -16.94 27.01 -4.73
C ILE A 147 -17.06 26.37 -6.11
N LYS A 148 -17.26 27.18 -7.16
CA LYS A 148 -17.38 26.70 -8.53
C LYS A 148 -16.09 26.04 -9.03
N GLU A 149 -14.93 26.59 -8.70
CA GLU A 149 -13.63 25.98 -9.01
C GLU A 149 -13.46 24.64 -8.29
N LEU A 150 -13.82 24.56 -7.01
CA LEU A 150 -13.77 23.32 -6.24
C LEU A 150 -14.74 22.27 -6.78
N GLU A 151 -15.98 22.63 -7.11
CA GLU A 151 -16.95 21.74 -7.72
C GLU A 151 -16.46 21.20 -9.08
N HIS A 152 -15.82 22.05 -9.88
CA HIS A 152 -15.21 21.63 -11.13
C HIS A 152 -14.09 20.60 -10.90
N SER A 153 -13.17 20.89 -9.98
CA SER A 153 -12.06 19.98 -9.64
C SER A 153 -12.56 18.64 -9.08
N ILE A 154 -13.60 18.66 -8.24
CA ILE A 154 -14.26 17.43 -7.75
C ILE A 154 -14.83 16.63 -8.93
N GLY A 155 -15.49 17.29 -9.87
CA GLY A 155 -16.03 16.65 -11.08
C GLY A 155 -14.94 16.00 -11.94
N GLU A 156 -13.83 16.69 -12.17
CA GLU A 156 -12.68 16.14 -12.91
C GLU A 156 -12.10 14.91 -12.21
N LYS A 157 -11.87 14.99 -10.89
CA LYS A 157 -11.34 13.87 -10.11
C LYS A 157 -12.30 12.70 -10.03
N ALA A 158 -13.60 12.94 -9.92
CA ALA A 158 -14.61 11.89 -9.99
C ALA A 158 -14.59 11.18 -11.36
N GLY A 159 -14.37 11.93 -12.45
CA GLY A 159 -14.17 11.37 -13.79
C GLY A 159 -12.92 10.48 -13.88
N GLU A 160 -11.76 10.98 -13.41
CA GLU A 160 -10.51 10.21 -13.37
C GLU A 160 -10.67 8.90 -12.58
N ILE A 161 -11.37 8.94 -11.44
CA ILE A 161 -11.66 7.76 -10.62
C ILE A 161 -12.53 6.77 -11.40
N SER A 162 -13.63 7.25 -12.02
CA SER A 162 -14.52 6.39 -12.81
C SER A 162 -13.78 5.71 -13.97
N ASP A 163 -12.89 6.44 -14.65
CA ASP A 163 -12.10 5.88 -15.75
C ASP A 163 -11.13 4.81 -15.24
N ALA A 164 -10.44 5.08 -14.12
CA ALA A 164 -9.54 4.12 -13.50
C ALA A 164 -10.27 2.86 -13.01
N GLU A 165 -11.46 2.99 -12.40
CA GLU A 165 -12.32 1.88 -12.02
C GLU A 165 -12.73 1.04 -13.23
N GLY A 166 -13.07 1.69 -14.34
CA GLY A 166 -13.37 1.02 -15.60
C GLY A 166 -12.20 0.19 -16.14
N GLU A 167 -10.98 0.72 -16.06
CA GLU A 167 -9.76 -0.04 -16.43
C GLU A 167 -9.49 -1.21 -15.46
N ILE A 168 -9.65 -1.01 -14.16
CA ILE A 168 -9.52 -2.09 -13.16
C ILE A 168 -10.50 -3.22 -13.46
N GLU A 169 -11.74 -2.91 -13.83
CA GLU A 169 -12.75 -3.93 -14.11
C GLU A 169 -12.41 -4.75 -15.36
N LYS A 170 -11.81 -4.14 -16.38
CA LYS A 170 -11.27 -4.86 -17.54
C LYS A 170 -10.15 -5.84 -17.14
N LEU A 171 -9.36 -5.51 -16.11
CA LEU A 171 -8.31 -6.40 -15.62
C LEU A 171 -8.85 -7.60 -14.85
N LYS A 172 -10.09 -7.54 -14.33
CA LYS A 172 -10.78 -8.63 -13.61
C LYS A 172 -11.49 -9.64 -14.52
N ASP A 173 -11.38 -9.49 -15.84
CA ASP A 173 -11.98 -10.43 -16.80
C ASP A 173 -11.58 -11.90 -16.50
N PRO A 174 -12.55 -12.76 -16.15
CA PRO A 174 -12.29 -14.19 -15.89
C PRO A 174 -11.65 -14.89 -17.09
N ALA A 175 -12.01 -14.53 -18.33
CA ALA A 175 -11.44 -15.16 -19.51
C ALA A 175 -9.95 -14.81 -19.68
N ARG A 176 -9.58 -13.56 -19.35
CA ARG A 176 -8.18 -13.13 -19.30
C ARG A 176 -7.42 -13.88 -18.22
N ARG A 177 -8.00 -14.04 -17.02
CA ARG A 177 -7.41 -14.81 -15.92
C ARG A 177 -7.15 -16.26 -16.35
N ASP A 178 -8.15 -16.93 -16.91
CA ASP A 178 -8.04 -18.32 -17.37
C ASP A 178 -6.95 -18.48 -18.43
N MET A 179 -6.82 -17.50 -19.35
CA MET A 179 -5.76 -17.49 -20.36
C MET A 179 -4.36 -17.41 -19.73
N ILE A 180 -4.18 -16.55 -18.72
CA ILE A 180 -2.90 -16.38 -18.01
C ILE A 180 -2.56 -17.65 -17.22
N GLU A 181 -3.51 -18.18 -16.44
CA GLU A 181 -3.32 -19.40 -15.65
C GLU A 181 -3.02 -20.61 -16.55
N SER A 182 -3.72 -20.74 -17.68
CA SER A 182 -3.47 -21.80 -18.67
C SER A 182 -2.08 -21.69 -19.31
N TYR A 183 -1.62 -20.47 -19.59
CA TYR A 183 -0.29 -20.24 -20.14
C TYR A 183 0.80 -20.63 -19.13
N TYR A 184 0.66 -20.19 -17.88
CA TYR A 184 1.55 -20.56 -16.78
C TYR A 184 1.59 -22.09 -16.59
N ALA A 185 0.43 -22.76 -16.50
CA ALA A 185 0.34 -24.21 -16.31
C ALA A 185 1.06 -24.99 -17.42
N LYS A 186 0.94 -24.52 -18.68
CA LYS A 186 1.64 -25.11 -19.82
C LYS A 186 3.16 -24.96 -19.71
N LEU A 187 3.65 -23.80 -19.27
CA LEU A 187 5.09 -23.58 -19.04
C LEU A 187 5.59 -24.46 -17.91
N MET A 188 4.87 -24.50 -16.79
CA MET A 188 5.21 -25.30 -15.62
C MET A 188 5.38 -26.78 -15.99
N GLY A 189 4.39 -27.38 -16.66
CA GLY A 189 4.49 -28.78 -17.11
C GLY A 189 5.57 -29.02 -18.17
N THR A 190 5.98 -28.00 -18.92
CA THR A 190 7.13 -28.11 -19.84
C THR A 190 8.45 -28.08 -19.08
N TYR A 191 8.56 -27.17 -18.11
CA TYR A 191 9.78 -26.95 -17.34
C TYR A 191 10.07 -28.08 -16.35
N MET A 192 9.04 -28.63 -15.72
CA MET A 192 9.14 -29.83 -14.88
C MET A 192 9.68 -31.03 -15.68
N ARG A 193 9.12 -31.27 -16.88
CA ARG A 193 9.60 -32.37 -17.75
C ARG A 193 11.05 -32.19 -18.17
N ASN A 194 11.45 -30.97 -18.53
CA ASN A 194 12.83 -30.69 -18.92
C ASN A 194 13.83 -30.85 -17.76
N LEU A 195 13.38 -30.63 -16.52
CA LEU A 195 14.17 -30.83 -15.30
C LEU A 195 13.92 -32.20 -14.65
N ASN A 196 13.28 -33.13 -15.33
CA ASN A 196 12.99 -34.49 -14.82
C ASN A 196 12.26 -34.51 -13.46
N VAL A 197 11.34 -33.58 -13.20
CA VAL A 197 10.49 -33.59 -11.99
C VAL A 197 9.28 -34.47 -12.25
N GLN A 198 9.06 -35.47 -11.40
CA GLN A 198 8.02 -36.49 -11.58
C GLN A 198 7.03 -36.57 -10.42
N GLU A 199 7.47 -36.27 -9.19
CA GLU A 199 6.68 -36.56 -7.98
C GLU A 199 5.74 -35.43 -7.56
N ALA A 200 5.78 -34.29 -8.25
CA ALA A 200 5.00 -33.11 -7.89
C ALA A 200 3.49 -33.28 -8.08
N ASP A 201 2.73 -32.72 -7.14
CA ASP A 201 1.29 -32.53 -7.28
C ASP A 201 0.97 -31.56 -8.43
N ASN A 202 0.61 -32.12 -9.59
CA ASN A 202 0.30 -31.36 -10.80
C ASN A 202 -0.82 -30.33 -10.58
N ASP A 203 -1.82 -30.61 -9.75
CA ASP A 203 -2.94 -29.69 -9.53
C ASP A 203 -2.53 -28.51 -8.65
N ALA A 204 -1.60 -28.72 -7.72
CA ALA A 204 -1.03 -27.66 -6.90
C ALA A 204 -0.08 -26.78 -7.71
N VAL A 205 0.87 -27.37 -8.46
CA VAL A 205 1.95 -26.61 -9.12
C VAL A 205 1.52 -25.89 -10.39
N THR A 206 0.42 -26.32 -11.02
CA THR A 206 -0.15 -25.66 -12.21
C THR A 206 -0.96 -24.41 -11.87
N LYS A 207 -1.24 -24.14 -10.59
CA LYS A 207 -1.84 -22.89 -10.13
C LYS A 207 -0.77 -21.90 -9.72
N ILE A 208 -0.87 -20.65 -10.18
CA ILE A 208 0.10 -19.58 -9.85
C ILE A 208 0.18 -19.35 -8.32
N ALA A 209 -0.97 -19.36 -7.65
CA ALA A 209 -1.09 -19.22 -6.20
C ALA A 209 -1.02 -20.56 -5.44
N GLY A 210 -0.66 -21.65 -6.13
CA GLY A 210 -0.51 -22.95 -5.51
C GLY A 210 0.75 -23.02 -4.65
N ASN A 211 0.71 -23.86 -3.62
CA ASN A 211 1.87 -24.11 -2.76
C ASN A 211 2.76 -25.18 -3.41
N VAL A 212 4.03 -24.85 -3.59
CA VAL A 212 5.05 -25.80 -4.05
C VAL A 212 5.64 -26.48 -2.83
N VAL A 213 5.02 -27.59 -2.41
CA VAL A 213 5.51 -28.42 -1.30
C VAL A 213 6.10 -29.69 -1.90
N GLU A 214 7.42 -29.77 -1.93
CA GLU A 214 8.12 -31.01 -2.28
C GLU A 214 9.29 -31.27 -1.36
N THR A 215 9.59 -32.55 -1.13
CA THR A 215 10.69 -32.99 -0.27
C THR A 215 11.71 -33.79 -1.08
N GLY A 216 13.00 -33.55 -0.84
CA GLY A 216 14.09 -34.29 -1.48
C GLY A 216 14.70 -33.56 -2.68
N SER A 217 15.43 -34.32 -3.51
CA SER A 217 16.31 -33.78 -4.55
C SER A 217 15.59 -33.14 -5.76
N GLU A 218 14.28 -33.35 -5.90
CA GLU A 218 13.44 -32.74 -6.93
C GLU A 218 13.06 -31.30 -6.58
N GLN A 219 13.07 -30.94 -5.29
CA GLN A 219 12.59 -29.65 -4.80
C GLN A 219 13.27 -28.45 -5.47
N PRO A 220 14.62 -28.39 -5.62
CA PRO A 220 15.26 -27.26 -6.31
C PRO A 220 14.86 -27.16 -7.79
N ARG A 221 14.64 -28.32 -8.44
CA ARG A 221 14.24 -28.41 -9.85
C ARG A 221 12.79 -27.97 -10.06
N LEU A 222 11.92 -28.32 -9.12
CA LEU A 222 10.53 -27.86 -9.12
C LEU A 222 10.43 -26.35 -8.87
N LEU A 223 11.16 -25.84 -7.87
CA LEU A 223 11.23 -24.41 -7.59
C LEU A 223 11.76 -23.62 -8.80
N LEU A 224 12.80 -24.12 -9.46
CA LEU A 224 13.33 -23.50 -10.67
C LEU A 224 12.29 -23.49 -11.81
N SER A 225 11.53 -24.57 -11.97
CA SER A 225 10.43 -24.63 -12.95
C SER A 225 9.39 -23.55 -12.68
N TYR A 226 9.00 -23.39 -11.41
CA TYR A 226 8.05 -22.38 -10.96
C TYR A 226 8.55 -20.97 -11.28
N VAL A 227 9.78 -20.63 -10.86
CA VAL A 227 10.37 -19.30 -11.03
C VAL A 227 10.44 -18.92 -12.51
N LEU A 228 10.89 -19.83 -13.38
CA LEU A 228 10.98 -19.57 -14.81
C LEU A 228 9.60 -19.45 -15.48
N ALA A 229 8.65 -20.32 -15.12
CA ALA A 229 7.29 -20.26 -15.67
C ALA A 229 6.58 -18.96 -15.25
N LEU A 230 6.78 -18.53 -14.01
CA LEU A 230 6.25 -17.28 -13.50
C LEU A 230 6.89 -16.08 -14.21
N ALA A 231 8.23 -16.05 -14.34
CA ALA A 231 8.95 -14.96 -15.00
C ALA A 231 8.49 -14.76 -16.46
N ASP A 232 8.35 -15.85 -17.22
CA ASP A 232 7.83 -15.80 -18.60
C ASP A 232 6.37 -15.36 -18.67
N THR A 233 5.55 -15.81 -17.70
CA THR A 233 4.13 -15.40 -17.62
C THR A 233 4.01 -13.91 -17.32
N ILE A 234 4.79 -13.41 -16.36
CA ILE A 234 4.88 -12.00 -16.03
C ILE A 234 5.29 -11.23 -17.28
N GLN A 235 6.39 -11.61 -17.93
CA GLN A 235 6.87 -10.92 -19.12
C GLN A 235 5.85 -10.86 -20.25
N LYS A 236 5.06 -11.91 -20.46
CA LYS A 236 4.08 -11.95 -21.54
C LYS A 236 2.85 -11.08 -21.27
N TYR A 237 2.37 -11.03 -20.03
CA TYR A 237 1.06 -10.45 -19.70
C TYR A 237 1.13 -9.17 -18.86
N THR A 238 2.29 -8.83 -18.30
CA THR A 238 2.50 -7.57 -17.57
C THR A 238 3.00 -6.47 -18.49
N THR A 239 2.59 -5.24 -18.19
CA THR A 239 3.19 -4.01 -18.73
C THR A 239 4.15 -3.37 -17.74
N ALA A 240 4.30 -3.95 -16.54
CA ALA A 240 5.20 -3.48 -15.52
C ALA A 240 6.68 -3.68 -15.90
N PHE A 241 7.54 -2.90 -15.27
CA PHE A 241 8.99 -3.05 -15.39
C PHE A 241 9.43 -4.48 -15.02
N SER A 242 10.21 -5.11 -15.89
CA SER A 242 10.81 -6.42 -15.64
C SER A 242 12.25 -6.24 -15.15
N ALA A 243 12.48 -6.48 -13.86
CA ALA A 243 13.81 -6.47 -13.28
C ALA A 243 14.65 -7.65 -13.81
N PRO A 244 16.00 -7.59 -13.72
CA PRO A 244 16.85 -8.72 -14.03
C PRO A 244 16.47 -9.96 -13.21
N LEU A 245 16.41 -11.12 -13.86
CA LEU A 245 16.23 -12.40 -13.18
C LEU A 245 17.57 -12.83 -12.58
N VAL A 246 17.67 -12.78 -11.25
CA VAL A 246 18.89 -13.19 -10.52
C VAL A 246 18.65 -14.57 -9.91
N ILE A 247 19.49 -15.54 -10.29
CA ILE A 247 19.45 -16.90 -9.74
C ILE A 247 20.80 -17.20 -9.12
N ASP A 248 20.82 -17.29 -7.79
CA ASP A 248 22.02 -17.71 -7.06
C ASP A 248 22.01 -19.23 -6.88
N SER A 249 23.07 -19.86 -7.34
CA SER A 249 23.37 -21.28 -7.16
C SER A 249 22.21 -22.17 -7.60
N PRO A 250 21.85 -22.17 -8.91
CA PRO A 250 20.71 -22.92 -9.43
C PRO A 250 20.86 -24.44 -9.24
N VAL A 251 22.10 -24.92 -9.17
CA VAL A 251 22.41 -26.34 -8.89
C VAL A 251 22.61 -26.49 -7.39
N GLN A 252 21.58 -27.02 -6.71
CA GLN A 252 21.56 -27.23 -5.26
C GLN A 252 21.51 -28.73 -4.91
N GLN A 253 21.93 -29.10 -3.70
CA GLN A 253 21.80 -30.47 -3.16
C GLN A 253 22.53 -31.56 -3.97
N GLU A 254 23.77 -31.32 -4.42
CA GLU A 254 24.61 -32.31 -5.16
C GLU A 254 23.84 -33.09 -6.24
N GLN A 255 23.25 -32.36 -7.20
CA GLN A 255 22.55 -32.97 -8.33
C GLN A 255 23.47 -33.89 -9.14
N ASP A 256 22.87 -34.94 -9.70
CA ASP A 256 23.61 -35.89 -10.53
C ASP A 256 24.15 -35.28 -11.83
N MET A 257 25.00 -36.08 -12.49
CA MET A 257 25.70 -35.72 -13.73
C MET A 257 24.77 -35.41 -14.91
N SER A 258 23.49 -35.79 -14.86
CA SER A 258 22.50 -35.48 -15.90
C SER A 258 21.65 -34.25 -15.59
N ASN A 259 21.32 -34.04 -14.31
CA ASN A 259 20.43 -32.97 -13.86
C ASN A 259 21.15 -31.63 -13.72
N ALA A 260 22.41 -31.60 -13.25
CA ALA A 260 23.16 -30.34 -13.12
C ALA A 260 23.36 -29.62 -14.47
N PRO A 261 23.76 -30.28 -15.58
CA PRO A 261 23.78 -29.64 -16.89
C PRO A 261 22.41 -29.20 -17.39
N ALA A 262 21.35 -29.95 -17.09
CA ALA A 262 19.98 -29.64 -17.52
C ALA A 262 19.45 -28.37 -16.85
N ILE A 263 19.69 -28.20 -15.55
CA ILE A 263 19.37 -27.00 -14.77
C ILE A 263 19.98 -25.76 -15.42
N ILE A 264 21.30 -25.75 -15.65
CA ILE A 264 21.99 -24.59 -16.25
C ILE A 264 21.46 -24.32 -17.67
N ARG A 265 21.28 -25.36 -18.48
CA ARG A 265 20.72 -25.24 -19.84
C ARG A 265 19.33 -24.62 -19.83
N GLN A 266 18.50 -25.00 -18.86
CA GLN A 266 17.15 -24.50 -18.74
C GLN A 266 17.14 -23.01 -18.44
N VAL A 267 17.93 -22.55 -17.46
CA VAL A 267 18.06 -21.12 -17.14
C VAL A 267 18.51 -20.34 -18.37
N ILE A 268 19.52 -20.82 -19.09
CA ILE A 268 20.04 -20.14 -20.29
C ILE A 268 19.00 -20.10 -21.42
N SER A 269 18.31 -21.21 -21.68
CA SER A 269 17.42 -21.33 -22.85
C SER A 269 16.02 -20.77 -22.63
N LYS A 270 15.60 -20.63 -21.37
CA LYS A 270 14.27 -20.14 -20.95
C LYS A 270 14.33 -18.82 -20.19
N ARG A 271 15.43 -18.08 -20.35
CA ARG A 271 15.51 -16.70 -19.85
C ARG A 271 14.46 -15.81 -20.55
N PRO A 272 13.88 -14.83 -19.85
CA PRO A 272 12.92 -13.90 -20.42
C PRO A 272 13.48 -13.14 -21.65
N ASN A 273 12.70 -13.06 -22.72
CA ASN A 273 13.08 -12.37 -23.96
C ASN A 273 13.17 -10.85 -23.77
N GLY A 274 14.36 -10.26 -23.91
CA GLY A 274 14.54 -8.81 -23.69
C GLY A 274 14.68 -8.42 -22.21
N GLY A 275 14.88 -9.39 -21.31
CA GLY A 275 15.33 -9.18 -19.94
C GLY A 275 16.79 -9.57 -19.75
N GLN A 276 17.40 -9.12 -18.64
CA GLN A 276 18.72 -9.59 -18.22
C GLN A 276 18.56 -10.78 -17.27
N THR A 277 19.44 -11.78 -17.39
CA THR A 277 19.53 -12.90 -16.44
C THR A 277 20.93 -12.97 -15.87
N ILE A 278 21.03 -13.04 -14.55
CA ILE A 278 22.28 -13.11 -13.80
C ILE A 278 22.29 -14.45 -13.06
N ILE A 279 23.34 -15.24 -13.27
CA ILE A 279 23.47 -16.57 -12.67
C ILE A 279 24.73 -16.58 -11.80
N GLY A 280 24.55 -16.77 -10.50
CA GLY A 280 25.65 -17.15 -9.60
C GLY A 280 25.85 -18.65 -9.67
N THR A 281 27.01 -19.14 -10.12
CA THR A 281 27.28 -20.58 -10.14
C THR A 281 28.76 -20.89 -10.04
N ILE A 282 29.08 -22.06 -9.47
CA ILE A 282 30.45 -22.60 -9.37
C ILE A 282 30.88 -23.19 -10.71
N SER A 283 29.94 -23.73 -11.49
CA SER A 283 30.20 -24.39 -12.77
C SER A 283 29.02 -24.22 -13.72
N LEU A 284 29.30 -24.07 -15.02
CA LEU A 284 28.29 -24.11 -16.07
C LEU A 284 27.97 -25.56 -16.52
N HIS A 285 28.63 -26.56 -15.94
CA HIS A 285 28.40 -27.98 -16.22
C HIS A 285 28.44 -28.30 -17.73
N GLY A 286 29.41 -27.72 -18.44
CA GLY A 286 29.60 -27.91 -19.89
C GLY A 286 28.68 -27.08 -20.79
N ASN A 287 27.81 -26.23 -20.23
CA ASN A 287 27.06 -25.26 -21.01
C ASN A 287 27.93 -24.04 -21.33
N ASN A 288 27.87 -23.56 -22.57
CA ASN A 288 28.65 -22.41 -23.03
C ASN A 288 27.73 -21.41 -23.73
N PRO A 289 27.08 -20.49 -22.99
CA PRO A 289 26.25 -19.45 -23.60
C PRO A 289 27.11 -18.52 -24.47
N LEU A 290 26.73 -18.34 -25.72
CA LEU A 290 27.47 -17.51 -26.69
C LEU A 290 27.23 -16.00 -26.48
N ASP A 291 26.16 -15.65 -25.76
CA ASP A 291 25.70 -14.29 -25.53
C ASP A 291 25.64 -13.98 -24.03
N ALA A 292 26.71 -14.32 -23.31
CA ALA A 292 26.85 -14.03 -21.90
C ALA A 292 28.26 -13.52 -21.57
N ASP A 293 28.32 -12.54 -20.69
CA ASP A 293 29.55 -12.14 -20.04
C ASP A 293 29.79 -13.02 -18.80
N VAL A 294 30.94 -13.69 -18.76
CA VAL A 294 31.33 -14.54 -17.63
C VAL A 294 32.26 -13.76 -16.72
N ILE A 295 31.79 -13.44 -15.51
CA ILE A 295 32.61 -12.82 -14.47
C ILE A 295 33.15 -13.93 -13.56
N THR A 296 34.46 -14.09 -13.53
CA THR A 296 35.12 -15.11 -12.68
C THR A 296 35.79 -14.46 -11.48
N PHE A 297 35.26 -14.71 -10.29
CA PHE A 297 35.90 -14.30 -9.04
C PHE A 297 37.01 -15.28 -8.66
N THR A 298 38.23 -14.77 -8.49
CA THR A 298 39.43 -15.56 -8.22
C THR A 298 39.95 -15.43 -6.78
N GLU A 299 39.48 -14.43 -6.04
CA GLU A 299 39.95 -14.11 -4.70
C GLU A 299 38.82 -14.34 -3.68
N ASN A 300 39.16 -14.99 -2.56
CA ASN A 300 38.17 -15.32 -1.53
C ASN A 300 37.57 -14.04 -0.94
N ARG A 301 36.23 -14.01 -0.78
CA ARG A 301 35.46 -12.88 -0.24
C ARG A 301 35.69 -11.54 -0.97
N SER A 302 36.05 -11.57 -2.25
CA SER A 302 36.35 -10.36 -3.04
C SER A 302 35.61 -10.36 -4.37
N VAL A 303 34.84 -9.30 -4.62
CA VAL A 303 34.09 -9.08 -5.87
C VAL A 303 34.88 -8.26 -6.90
N LEU A 304 36.02 -7.71 -6.49
CA LEU A 304 36.95 -6.94 -7.30
C LEU A 304 38.38 -7.29 -6.88
N ARG A 305 39.31 -7.27 -7.82
CA ARG A 305 40.75 -7.33 -7.55
C ARG A 305 41.26 -5.93 -7.20
N ALA A 306 42.34 -5.86 -6.42
CA ALA A 306 42.94 -4.57 -6.05
C ALA A 306 43.26 -3.68 -7.25
N SER A 307 43.66 -4.27 -8.38
CA SER A 307 43.93 -3.56 -9.64
C SER A 307 42.69 -2.95 -10.31
N GLU A 308 41.50 -3.40 -9.95
CA GLU A 308 40.23 -2.97 -10.54
C GLU A 308 39.57 -1.83 -9.73
N TYR A 309 40.09 -1.53 -8.53
CA TYR A 309 39.49 -0.57 -7.61
C TYR A 309 39.44 0.84 -8.19
N ASP A 310 40.57 1.38 -8.65
CA ASP A 310 40.63 2.75 -9.18
C ASP A 310 39.72 2.93 -10.40
N ALA A 311 39.73 1.96 -11.32
CA ALA A 311 38.91 2.01 -12.52
C ALA A 311 37.41 1.91 -12.21
N THR A 312 37.04 1.09 -11.22
CA THR A 312 35.65 0.92 -10.79
C THR A 312 35.18 2.14 -10.00
N PHE A 313 36.02 2.66 -9.10
CA PHE A 313 35.73 3.87 -8.33
C PHE A 313 35.47 5.07 -9.23
N ARG A 314 36.29 5.29 -10.26
CA ARG A 314 36.05 6.37 -11.26
C ARG A 314 34.73 6.24 -12.00
N LYS A 315 34.20 5.03 -12.19
CA LYS A 315 32.88 4.82 -12.79
C LYS A 315 31.75 5.14 -11.82
N LEU A 316 31.94 4.85 -10.53
CA LEU A 316 30.93 5.04 -9.47
C LEU A 316 30.94 6.47 -8.90
N GLU A 317 32.09 7.15 -8.92
CA GLU A 317 32.30 8.48 -8.35
C GLU A 317 31.23 9.51 -8.78
N PRO A 318 30.83 9.61 -10.06
CA PRO A 318 29.77 10.55 -10.47
C PRO A 318 28.40 10.23 -9.86
N MET A 319 28.11 8.96 -9.58
CA MET A 319 26.83 8.52 -9.01
C MET A 319 26.75 8.79 -7.50
N LEU A 320 27.90 8.80 -6.82
CA LEU A 320 28.00 9.09 -5.39
C LEU A 320 27.88 10.58 -5.08
N LEU A 321 28.13 11.47 -6.05
CA LEU A 321 28.05 12.92 -5.90
C LEU A 321 26.63 13.49 -6.08
N VAL A 322 25.66 12.66 -6.48
CA VAL A 322 24.25 13.05 -6.74
C VAL A 322 23.30 12.59 -5.61
N MET A 323 23.84 11.97 -4.56
CA MET A 323 23.14 11.70 -3.29
C MET A 323 23.45 12.78 -2.26
#